data_AF-A0A0A2BE63-F1
#
_entry.id   AF-A0A0A2BE63-F1
#
_cell.length_a   1.000
_cell.length_b   1.000
_cell.length_c   1.000
_cell.angle_alpha   90.00
_cell.angle_beta   90.00
_cell.angle_gamma   90.00
#
_symmetry.space_group_name_H-M   'P 1'
#
loop_
_entity.id
_entity.type
_entity.pdbx_description
1 polymer ?
#
loop_
_entity_poly.entity_id
_entity_poly.type
_entity_poly.pdbx_seq_one_letter_code
_entity_poly.pdbx_strand_id
1 'polypeptide(L)' 'MLYIAIFLNMTPEAEKFNGWAAMLGFVAAFGAYATTGQIIPGIF' A
#
# COMPACT_ATOMS: atom_id res chain seq x y z
N MET A 1 7.19 12.90 29.03
CA MET A 1 6.48 12.88 27.73
C MET A 1 7.34 13.48 26.60
N LEU A 2 8.64 13.18 26.54
CA LEU A 2 9.58 13.75 25.56
C LEU A 2 10.52 12.65 25.05
N TYR A 3 9.96 11.63 24.39
CA TYR A 3 10.77 10.58 23.74
C TYR A 3 10.08 10.01 22.48
N ILE A 4 8.77 10.20 22.34
CA ILE A 4 8.00 9.66 21.21
C ILE A 4 8.24 10.39 19.88
N ALA A 5 8.73 11.64 19.89
CA ALA A 5 8.84 12.44 18.67
C ALA A 5 10.05 12.11 17.78
N ILE A 6 11.09 11.42 18.28
CA ILE A 6 12.32 11.15 17.52
C ILE A 6 12.17 9.99 16.52
N PHE A 7 11.16 9.12 16.68
CA PHE A 7 11.00 7.91 15.86
C PHE A 7 10.04 8.05 14.67
N LEU A 8 9.32 9.16 14.51
CA LEU A 8 8.30 9.35 13.46
C LEU A 8 8.80 10.18 12.26
N ASN A 9 10.08 10.07 11.91
CA ASN A 9 10.60 10.75 10.72
C ASN A 9 10.59 9.77 9.53
N MET A 10 9.58 9.86 8.66
CA MET A 10 9.58 9.13 7.39
C MET A 10 10.56 9.81 6.43
N THR A 11 11.48 9.02 5.84
CA THR A 11 12.39 9.58 4.84
C THR A 11 11.64 9.81 3.52
N PRO A 12 12.04 10.80 2.70
CA PRO A 12 11.43 11.03 1.40
C PRO A 12 11.46 9.80 0.49
N GLU A 13 12.47 8.94 0.64
CA GLU A 13 12.59 7.66 -0.07
C GLU A 13 11.54 6.66 0.40
N ALA A 14 11.27 6.60 1.71
CA ALA A 14 10.25 5.73 2.28
C ALA A 14 8.85 6.14 1.82
N GLU A 15 8.56 7.45 1.76
CA GLU A 15 7.28 7.95 1.24
C GLU A 15 7.09 7.59 -0.24
N LYS A 16 8.13 7.78 -1.08
CA LYS A 16 8.10 7.39 -2.50
C LYS A 16 7.90 5.89 -2.67
N PHE A 17 8.62 5.08 -1.90
CA PHE A 17 8.51 3.63 -1.96
C PHE A 17 7.12 3.15 -1.55
N ASN A 18 6.55 3.70 -0.47
CA ASN A 18 5.19 3.41 -0.05
C ASN A 18 4.16 3.83 -1.10
N GLY A 19 4.37 4.98 -1.75
CA GLY A 19 3.54 5.43 -2.88
C GLY A 19 3.56 4.42 -4.03
N TRP A 20 4.72 3.91 -4.42
CA TRP A 20 4.83 2.89 -5.48
C TRP A 20 4.19 1.57 -5.08
N ALA A 21 4.41 1.10 -3.85
CA ALA A 21 3.78 -0.12 -3.35
C ALA A 21 2.25 -0.01 -3.34
N ALA A 22 1.71 1.15 -2.95
CA ALA A 22 0.28 1.42 -2.99
C ALA A 22 -0.27 1.44 -4.42
N MET A 23 0.44 2.05 -5.38
CA MET A 23 0.05 2.04 -6.80
C MET A 23 0.04 0.63 -7.38
N LEU A 24 1.04 -0.20 -7.06
CA LEU A 24 1.07 -1.61 -7.45
C LEU A 24 -0.12 -2.38 -6.88
N GLY A 25 -0.42 -2.19 -5.59
CA GLY A 25 -1.59 -2.81 -4.95
C GLY A 25 -2.91 -2.38 -5.59
N PHE A 26 -3.05 -1.10 -5.95
CA PHE A 26 -4.22 -0.58 -6.65
C PHE A 26 -4.40 -1.23 -8.03
N VAL A 27 -3.35 -1.24 -8.85
CA VAL A 27 -3.40 -1.88 -10.18
C VAL A 27 -3.69 -3.38 -10.06
N ALA A 28 -3.09 -4.07 -9.08
CA ALA A 28 -3.34 -5.47 -8.83
C ALA A 28 -4.81 -5.74 -8.43
N ALA A 29 -5.40 -4.89 -7.59
CA ALA A 29 -6.80 -5.02 -7.19
C ALA A 29 -7.77 -4.83 -8.38
N PHE A 30 -7.49 -3.87 -9.26
CA PHE A 30 -8.25 -3.70 -10.49
C PHE A 30 -8.08 -4.88 -11.44
N GLY A 31 -6.84 -5.37 -11.61
CA GLY A 31 -6.54 -6.54 -12.43
C GLY A 31 -7.24 -7.80 -11.92
N ALA A 32 -7.26 -8.02 -10.60
CA ALA A 32 -8.01 -9.11 -9.98
C ALA A 32 -9.50 -8.99 -10.30
N TYR A 33 -10.12 -7.83 -10.08
CA TYR A 33 -11.54 -7.64 -10.38
C TYR A 33 -11.86 -7.82 -11.87
N ALA A 34 -11.01 -7.30 -12.77
CA ALA A 34 -11.22 -7.42 -14.20
C ALA A 34 -11.11 -8.86 -14.72
N THR A 35 -10.31 -9.72 -14.07
CA THR A 35 -10.05 -11.10 -14.53
C THR A 35 -10.89 -12.15 -13.81
N THR A 36 -11.22 -11.94 -12.54
CA THR A 36 -11.94 -12.91 -11.71
C THR A 36 -13.33 -12.44 -11.31
N GLY A 37 -13.66 -11.16 -11.51
CA GLY A 37 -14.88 -10.53 -10.98
C GLY A 37 -14.80 -10.24 -9.47
N GLN A 38 -13.65 -10.47 -8.83
CA GLN A 38 -13.47 -10.33 -7.38
C GLN A 38 -12.28 -9.41 -7.07
N ILE A 39 -12.47 -8.48 -6.12
CA ILE A 39 -11.38 -7.60 -5.67
C ILE A 39 -10.30 -8.40 -4.92
N ILE A 40 -10.70 -9.39 -4.12
CA ILE A 40 -9.79 -10.35 -3.47
C ILE A 40 -10.24 -11.76 -3.83
N PRO A 41 -9.58 -12.42 -4.80
CA PRO A 41 -9.99 -13.73 -5.26
C PRO A 41 -9.90 -14.79 -4.14
N GLY A 42 -10.92 -15.66 -4.04
CA GLY A 42 -10.89 -16.83 -3.16
C GLY A 42 -11.11 -16.57 -1.66
N ILE A 43 -11.44 -15.34 -1.25
CA ILE A 43 -11.86 -15.05 0.12
C ILE A 43 -13.39 -15.15 0.30
N PHE A 44 -14.19 -15.09 -0.77
CA PHE A 44 -15.62 -15.44 -0.80
C PHE A 44 -16.00 -16.08 -2.14
#